data_AF-A0A2H0U8K7-F1
#
_entry.id   AF-A0A2H0U8K7-F1
#
_cell.length_a   1.000
_cell.length_b   1.000
_cell.length_c   1.000
_cell.angle_alpha   90.00
_cell.angle_beta   90.00
_cell.angle_gamma   90.00
#
_symmetry.space_group_name_H-M   'P 1'
#
loop_
_entity.id
_entity.type
_entity.pdbx_description
1 polymer ?
#
loop_
_entity_poly.entity_id
_entity_poly.type
_entity_poly.pdbx_seq_one_letter_code
_entity_poly.pdbx_strand_id
1 'polypeptide(L)'
;MNNNALAGKRILIFQQRNWAVYTGHIIAKKLAAEGCRLAALTLKRSTHKYISEQKEVHYEVIINNDEIMAEPEKFLGTDDYTLAEICHNLNVDSVWPLVSTLRNHVRSYKDKYYYSFKQNVSDENIILYVKALYKCLRIFFDKFDPDYIISPNFVSLPHIMFNLYAEDKGRKMIAVTDCKVKGIYILTNGFKDDHGPFYERVDALNNKQAKSNNIQKAKNYIKEFRQSFKHTDKSTQKAEKKKLIKRVKDILRPYYQIFCWYTKPRLNFVKGIGITGDFRPPKIILRDYFCHKRNTRFMNNYEYYPIEKLKKFVFFPLQFQPEANIDVVAPYFSNQIEVARQVAMSLPDDYVLAVK
;
A
#
# COMPACT_ATOMS: atom_id res chain seq x y z
N MET A 1 -5.70 34.88 22.75
CA MET A 1 -5.23 33.58 23.26
C MET A 1 -5.47 32.54 22.17
N ASN A 2 -4.42 32.14 21.42
CA ASN A 2 -4.55 31.05 20.46
C ASN A 2 -4.75 29.75 21.24
N ASN A 3 -6.00 29.31 21.38
CA ASN A 3 -6.31 27.97 21.84
C ASN A 3 -5.73 27.02 20.79
N ASN A 4 -4.56 26.44 21.05
CA ASN A 4 -3.96 25.51 20.13
C ASN A 4 -4.78 24.23 20.15
N ALA A 5 -5.74 24.11 19.23
CA ALA A 5 -6.79 23.08 19.23
C ALA A 5 -6.25 21.64 19.20
N LEU A 6 -4.96 21.47 18.88
CA LEU A 6 -4.26 20.20 18.79
C LEU A 6 -3.39 19.89 20.03
N ALA A 7 -3.18 20.84 20.93
CA ALA A 7 -2.35 20.63 22.12
C ALA A 7 -2.87 19.46 22.96
N GLY A 8 -1.96 18.56 23.34
CA GLY A 8 -2.26 17.36 24.12
C GLY A 8 -2.90 16.21 23.35
N LYS A 9 -3.28 16.39 22.07
CA LYS A 9 -3.82 15.31 21.25
C LYS A 9 -2.78 14.24 21.00
N ARG A 10 -3.20 12.98 21.07
CA ARG A 10 -2.36 11.79 20.93
C ARG A 10 -2.48 11.28 19.50
N ILE A 11 -1.41 11.41 18.72
CA ILE A 11 -1.39 11.07 17.30
C ILE A 11 -0.46 9.89 17.06
N LEU A 12 -1.00 8.79 16.56
CA LEU A 12 -0.22 7.65 16.08
C LEU A 12 0.11 7.84 14.60
N ILE A 13 1.38 7.78 14.23
CA ILE A 13 1.81 7.96 12.84
C ILE A 13 2.43 6.66 12.30
N PHE A 14 1.91 6.17 11.18
CA PHE A 14 2.47 5.04 10.47
C PHE A 14 3.64 5.52 9.60
N GLN A 15 4.85 5.21 10.03
CA GLN A 15 6.07 5.62 9.35
C GLN A 15 6.57 4.49 8.43
N GLN A 16 6.51 4.67 7.11
CA GLN A 16 7.01 3.68 6.15
C GLN A 16 7.97 4.25 5.09
N ARG A 17 9.11 3.57 4.89
CA ARG A 17 10.09 3.80 3.82
C ARG A 17 10.42 5.31 3.62
N ASN A 18 10.48 5.75 2.38
CA ASN A 18 10.74 7.13 1.98
C ASN A 18 9.64 8.10 2.44
N TRP A 19 8.40 7.64 2.59
CA TRP A 19 7.33 8.51 3.09
C TRP A 19 7.65 8.99 4.49
N ALA A 20 8.21 8.13 5.35
CA ALA A 20 8.62 8.53 6.69
C ALA A 20 9.64 9.67 6.68
N VAL A 21 10.62 9.62 5.76
CA VAL A 21 11.67 10.65 5.67
C VAL A 21 11.16 11.95 5.06
N TYR A 22 10.44 11.87 3.94
CA TYR A 22 10.08 13.06 3.16
C TYR A 22 8.74 13.67 3.52
N THR A 23 7.92 13.01 4.34
CA THR A 23 6.56 13.46 4.64
C THR A 23 6.20 13.20 6.09
N GLY A 24 6.26 11.95 6.54
CA GLY A 24 5.84 11.54 7.88
C GLY A 24 6.58 12.24 9.01
N HIS A 25 7.91 12.37 8.92
CA HIS A 25 8.72 13.09 9.91
C HIS A 25 8.45 14.60 9.89
N ILE A 26 8.22 15.18 8.72
CA ILE A 26 7.85 16.60 8.59
C ILE A 26 6.50 16.87 9.26
N ILE A 27 5.51 15.98 9.06
CA ILE A 27 4.21 16.04 9.74
C ILE A 27 4.40 15.90 11.25
N ALA A 28 5.19 14.92 11.69
CA ALA A 28 5.46 14.69 13.11
C ALA A 28 6.09 15.92 13.79
N LYS A 29 7.08 16.56 13.16
CA LYS A 29 7.67 17.82 13.66
C LYS A 29 6.65 18.92 13.84
N LYS A 30 5.74 19.10 12.86
CA LYS A 30 4.69 20.10 12.95
C LYS A 30 3.72 19.79 14.08
N LEU A 31 3.24 18.55 14.19
CA LEU A 31 2.34 18.15 15.27
C LEU A 31 2.98 18.28 16.65
N ALA A 32 4.26 17.93 16.80
CA ALA A 32 5.00 18.14 18.04
C ALA A 32 5.09 19.62 18.41
N ALA A 33 5.34 20.51 17.43
CA ALA A 33 5.36 21.96 17.65
C ALA A 33 3.99 22.52 18.06
N GLU A 34 2.88 21.89 17.63
CA GLU A 34 1.52 22.20 18.09
C GLU A 34 1.18 21.60 19.46
N GLY A 35 2.13 20.93 20.12
CA GLY A 35 1.95 20.33 21.45
C GLY A 35 1.27 18.96 21.44
N CYS A 36 1.21 18.27 20.31
CA CYS A 36 0.71 16.90 20.24
C CYS A 36 1.67 15.91 20.91
N ARG A 37 1.11 14.87 21.52
CA ARG A 37 1.81 13.66 21.97
C ARG A 37 1.85 12.67 20.82
N LEU A 38 3.00 12.05 20.55
CA LEU A 38 3.20 11.26 19.33
C LEU A 38 3.60 9.82 19.63
N ALA A 39 3.09 8.90 18.82
CA ALA A 39 3.53 7.51 18.77
C ALA A 39 3.79 7.10 17.31
N ALA A 40 4.60 6.07 17.10
CA ALA A 40 4.94 5.60 15.76
C ALA A 40 4.87 4.08 15.61
N LEU A 41 4.10 3.62 14.62
CA LEU A 41 4.28 2.28 14.07
C LEU A 41 5.21 2.40 12.86
N THR A 42 6.35 1.72 12.91
CA THR A 42 7.35 1.78 11.85
C THR A 42 7.30 0.53 10.98
N LEU A 43 7.22 0.72 9.66
CA LEU A 43 7.27 -0.35 8.68
C LEU A 43 8.63 -0.29 8.00
N LYS A 44 9.40 -1.39 8.12
CA LYS A 44 10.83 -1.53 7.81
C LYS A 44 11.77 -1.14 8.94
N ARG A 45 12.76 -2.00 9.17
CA ARG A 45 13.86 -1.79 10.14
C ARG A 45 14.70 -0.55 9.82
N SER A 46 14.95 -0.28 8.53
CA SER A 46 15.62 0.96 8.11
C SER A 46 14.82 2.23 8.47
N THR A 47 13.49 2.18 8.34
CA THR A 47 12.62 3.29 8.76
C THR A 47 12.58 3.40 10.28
N HIS A 48 12.51 2.27 11.00
CA HIS A 48 12.61 2.28 12.46
C HIS A 48 13.90 2.92 12.95
N LYS A 49 15.04 2.50 12.39
CA LYS A 49 16.34 3.10 12.71
C LYS A 49 16.31 4.63 12.55
N TYR A 50 15.81 5.13 11.41
CA TYR A 50 15.69 6.57 11.18
C TYR A 50 14.81 7.28 12.22
N ILE A 51 13.62 6.74 12.52
CA ILE A 51 12.66 7.34 13.45
C ILE A 51 13.15 7.27 14.91
N SER A 52 13.88 6.22 15.29
CA SER A 52 14.42 6.04 16.64
C SER A 52 15.71 6.84 16.88
N GLU A 53 16.53 7.09 15.85
CA GLU A 53 17.81 7.81 15.98
C GLU A 53 17.69 9.34 15.83
N GLN A 54 16.64 9.84 15.16
CA GLN A 54 16.38 11.28 15.07
C GLN A 54 16.07 11.88 16.46
N LYS A 55 16.40 13.16 16.67
CA LYS A 55 16.24 13.85 17.97
C LYS A 55 15.22 14.99 17.96
N GLU A 56 14.61 15.25 16.81
CA GLU A 56 13.73 16.41 16.60
C GLU A 56 12.31 16.18 17.11
N VAL A 57 11.89 14.92 17.18
CA VAL A 57 10.54 14.51 17.58
C VAL A 57 10.63 13.46 18.67
N HIS A 58 9.99 13.72 19.80
CA HIS A 58 9.81 12.72 20.85
C HIS A 58 8.57 11.87 20.55
N TYR A 59 8.76 10.55 20.51
CA TYR A 59 7.67 9.58 20.44
C TYR A 59 7.61 8.81 21.77
N GLU A 60 6.43 8.72 22.35
CA GLU A 60 6.22 8.02 23.62
C GLU A 60 6.23 6.51 23.44
N VAL A 61 5.74 6.05 22.29
CA VAL A 61 5.70 4.63 21.90
C VAL A 61 6.18 4.49 20.47
N ILE A 62 7.19 3.66 20.24
CA ILE A 62 7.66 3.27 18.91
C ILE A 62 7.68 1.75 18.83
N ILE A 63 6.98 1.18 17.86
CA ILE A 63 7.00 -0.27 17.61
C ILE A 63 7.42 -0.54 16.17
N ASN A 64 8.24 -1.57 15.95
CA ASN A 64 8.64 -2.01 14.62
C ASN A 64 7.84 -3.22 14.13
N ASN A 65 7.13 -3.06 13.02
CA ASN A 65 6.35 -4.15 12.44
C ASN A 65 7.23 -5.28 11.89
N ASP A 66 8.39 -4.97 11.31
CA ASP A 66 9.30 -5.99 10.76
C ASP A 66 9.95 -6.86 11.86
N GLU A 67 10.05 -6.36 13.09
CA GLU A 67 10.47 -7.14 14.27
C GLU A 67 9.37 -8.08 14.73
N ILE A 68 8.12 -7.61 14.80
CA ILE A 68 6.95 -8.46 15.07
C ILE A 68 6.83 -9.57 14.01
N MET A 69 6.97 -9.22 12.73
CA MET A 69 6.95 -10.19 11.64
C MET A 69 8.09 -11.22 11.73
N ALA A 70 9.25 -10.82 12.24
CA ALA A 70 10.42 -11.70 12.29
C ALA A 70 10.30 -12.77 13.38
N GLU A 71 9.70 -12.42 14.51
CA GLU A 71 9.60 -13.27 15.70
C GLU A 71 8.23 -13.08 16.40
N PRO A 72 7.11 -13.48 15.77
CA PRO A 72 5.77 -13.19 16.29
C PRO A 72 5.49 -13.88 17.63
N GLU A 73 5.97 -15.12 17.82
CA GLU A 73 5.86 -15.85 19.09
C GLU A 73 6.54 -15.11 20.25
N LYS A 74 7.74 -14.58 20.01
CA LYS A 74 8.48 -13.80 21.00
C LYS A 74 7.75 -12.52 21.37
N PHE A 75 7.12 -11.86 20.39
CA PHE A 75 6.33 -10.66 20.64
C PHE A 75 5.04 -10.99 21.41
N LEU A 76 4.38 -12.11 21.11
CA LEU A 76 3.22 -12.61 21.85
C LEU A 76 3.56 -12.94 23.30
N GLY A 77 4.71 -13.58 23.55
CA GLY A 77 5.07 -14.01 24.90
C GLY A 77 4.07 -15.05 25.41
N THR A 78 3.38 -14.74 26.50
CA THR A 78 2.35 -15.60 27.11
C THR A 78 0.92 -15.27 26.69
N ASP A 79 0.73 -14.22 25.89
CA ASP A 79 -0.61 -13.83 25.45
C ASP A 79 -1.12 -14.79 24.37
N ASP A 80 -2.32 -15.34 24.56
CA ASP A 80 -2.99 -16.20 23.59
C ASP A 80 -4.34 -15.62 23.18
N TYR A 81 -4.32 -14.89 22.06
CA TYR A 81 -5.52 -14.36 21.43
C TYR A 81 -6.11 -15.40 20.48
N THR A 82 -7.43 -15.56 20.47
CA THR A 82 -8.09 -16.42 19.48
C THR A 82 -8.42 -15.64 18.20
N LEU A 83 -8.48 -16.32 17.05
CA LEU A 83 -8.93 -15.66 15.82
C LEU A 83 -10.38 -15.17 15.93
N ALA A 84 -11.23 -15.88 16.67
CA ALA A 84 -12.61 -15.48 16.92
C ALA A 84 -12.70 -14.16 17.69
N GLU A 85 -11.89 -14.00 18.75
CA GLU A 85 -11.77 -12.74 19.48
C GLU A 85 -11.30 -11.60 18.56
N ILE A 86 -10.27 -11.85 17.75
CA ILE A 86 -9.73 -10.85 16.82
C ILE A 86 -10.78 -10.43 15.79
N CYS A 87 -11.48 -11.40 15.19
CA CYS A 87 -12.57 -11.14 14.26
C CYS A 87 -13.68 -10.30 14.90
N HIS A 88 -14.11 -10.66 16.12
CA HIS A 88 -15.12 -9.93 16.87
C HIS A 88 -14.70 -8.47 17.12
N ASN A 89 -13.49 -8.25 17.61
CA ASN A 89 -12.99 -6.92 17.95
C ASN A 89 -12.63 -6.05 16.73
N LEU A 90 -12.50 -6.65 15.55
CA LEU A 90 -12.34 -5.94 14.28
C LEU A 90 -13.67 -5.79 13.52
N ASN A 91 -14.76 -6.35 14.03
CA ASN A 91 -16.06 -6.41 13.37
C ASN A 91 -15.98 -7.01 11.95
N VAL A 92 -15.32 -8.16 11.82
CA VAL A 92 -15.21 -8.91 10.55
C VAL A 92 -15.52 -10.39 10.76
N ASP A 93 -16.08 -11.04 9.74
CA ASP A 93 -16.36 -12.48 9.79
C ASP A 93 -15.09 -13.33 9.76
N SER A 94 -14.05 -12.85 9.08
CA SER A 94 -12.80 -13.59 8.90
C SER A 94 -11.61 -12.66 8.68
N VAL A 95 -10.45 -13.04 9.23
CA VAL A 95 -9.16 -12.39 8.97
C VAL A 95 -8.57 -12.75 7.60
N TRP A 96 -8.97 -13.87 6.99
CA TRP A 96 -8.34 -14.40 5.78
C TRP A 96 -8.41 -13.47 4.56
N PRO A 97 -9.53 -12.78 4.28
CA PRO A 97 -9.57 -11.78 3.22
C PRO A 97 -8.56 -10.64 3.46
N LEU A 98 -8.36 -10.25 4.73
CA LEU A 98 -7.41 -9.20 5.10
C LEU A 98 -5.96 -9.69 5.00
N VAL A 99 -5.70 -10.94 5.38
CA VAL A 99 -4.40 -11.62 5.28
C VAL A 99 -3.90 -11.69 3.84
N SER A 100 -4.79 -11.73 2.84
CA SER A 100 -4.41 -11.72 1.42
C SER A 100 -3.51 -10.51 1.04
N THR A 101 -3.60 -9.41 1.80
CA THR A 101 -2.77 -8.21 1.63
C THR A 101 -1.33 -8.38 2.10
N LEU A 102 -1.04 -9.45 2.86
CA LEU A 102 0.29 -9.82 3.29
C LEU A 102 1.08 -10.49 2.15
N ARG A 103 1.39 -9.71 1.11
CA ARG A 103 2.02 -10.19 -0.12
C ARG A 103 3.23 -11.11 0.07
N ASN A 104 4.05 -10.89 1.11
CA ASN A 104 5.26 -11.69 1.36
C ASN A 104 4.98 -12.98 2.16
N HIS A 105 3.77 -13.17 2.69
CA HIS A 105 3.36 -14.39 3.38
C HIS A 105 2.56 -15.27 2.42
N VAL A 106 1.57 -14.69 1.74
CA VAL A 106 0.65 -15.42 0.86
C VAL A 106 1.15 -15.59 -0.57
N ARG A 107 2.23 -14.89 -0.95
CA ARG A 107 2.87 -15.02 -2.27
C ARG A 107 4.39 -15.15 -2.14
N SER A 108 4.98 -16.02 -2.97
CA SER A 108 6.42 -16.28 -2.96
C SER A 108 7.16 -15.45 -4.02
N TYR A 109 8.02 -14.54 -3.57
CA TYR A 109 8.99 -13.83 -4.42
C TYR A 109 10.15 -14.75 -4.83
N LYS A 110 10.46 -15.76 -4.02
CA LYS A 110 11.55 -16.71 -4.23
C LYS A 110 11.34 -17.52 -5.50
N ASP A 111 10.10 -17.90 -5.80
CA ASP A 111 9.81 -18.88 -6.85
C ASP A 111 9.66 -18.25 -8.23
N LYS A 112 9.24 -16.98 -8.32
CA LYS A 112 8.98 -16.32 -9.61
C LYS A 112 9.28 -14.82 -9.55
N TYR A 113 9.84 -14.29 -10.63
CA TYR A 113 9.78 -12.86 -10.93
C TYR A 113 8.39 -12.56 -11.51
N TYR A 114 7.47 -11.86 -10.86
CA TYR A 114 7.57 -10.86 -9.80
C TYR A 114 7.12 -11.41 -8.43
N TYR A 115 5.97 -12.09 -8.37
CA TYR A 115 5.54 -12.96 -7.27
C TYR A 115 4.82 -14.18 -7.86
N SER A 116 4.96 -15.36 -7.26
CA SER A 116 4.14 -16.52 -7.59
C SER A 116 2.87 -16.54 -6.71
N PHE A 117 1.84 -17.25 -7.16
CA PHE A 117 0.65 -17.53 -6.34
C PHE A 117 0.90 -18.65 -5.30
N LYS A 118 2.13 -19.16 -5.20
CA LYS A 118 2.48 -20.12 -4.17
C LYS A 118 2.66 -19.39 -2.84
N GLN A 119 2.03 -19.91 -1.80
CA GLN A 119 2.17 -19.44 -0.43
C GLN A 119 3.64 -19.53 0.03
N ASN A 120 4.12 -18.49 0.70
CA ASN A 120 5.53 -18.37 1.11
C ASN A 120 5.77 -18.86 2.54
N VAL A 121 4.78 -18.68 3.41
CA VAL A 121 4.84 -18.97 4.85
C VAL A 121 3.60 -19.77 5.25
N SER A 122 3.72 -20.72 6.18
CA SER A 122 2.60 -21.59 6.60
C SER A 122 1.47 -20.81 7.27
N ASP A 123 0.27 -21.39 7.31
CA ASP A 123 -0.91 -20.78 7.91
C ASP A 123 -0.71 -20.55 9.42
N GLU A 124 -0.02 -21.45 10.12
CA GLU A 124 0.28 -21.31 11.55
C GLU A 124 1.13 -20.06 11.80
N ASN A 125 2.16 -19.83 10.98
CA ASN A 125 3.00 -18.64 11.08
C ASN A 125 2.24 -17.35 10.73
N ILE A 126 1.32 -17.42 9.76
CA ILE A 126 0.44 -16.30 9.43
C ILE A 126 -0.48 -15.97 10.62
N ILE A 127 -1.10 -16.99 11.22
CA ILE A 127 -1.97 -16.85 12.39
C ILE A 127 -1.18 -16.25 13.56
N LEU A 128 0.03 -16.74 13.84
CA LEU A 128 0.91 -16.17 14.87
C LEU A 128 1.19 -14.69 14.62
N TYR A 129 1.47 -14.31 13.39
CA TYR A 129 1.69 -12.90 13.05
C TYR A 129 0.41 -12.05 13.19
N VAL A 130 -0.76 -12.58 12.82
CA VAL A 130 -2.06 -11.90 13.03
C VAL A 130 -2.30 -11.65 14.52
N LYS A 131 -2.10 -12.65 15.37
CA LYS A 131 -2.19 -12.52 16.83
C LYS A 131 -1.19 -11.48 17.37
N ALA A 132 0.06 -11.54 16.92
CA ALA A 132 1.11 -10.62 17.35
C ALA A 132 0.83 -9.17 16.93
N LEU A 133 0.26 -8.98 15.74
CA LEU A 133 -0.18 -7.68 15.24
C LEU A 133 -1.39 -7.16 16.02
N TYR A 134 -2.33 -8.03 16.40
CA TYR A 134 -3.42 -7.67 17.30
C TYR A 134 -2.92 -7.21 18.68
N LYS A 135 -1.94 -7.91 19.27
CA LYS A 135 -1.25 -7.46 20.48
C LYS A 135 -0.61 -6.08 20.30
N CYS A 136 0.07 -5.85 19.18
CA CYS A 136 0.69 -4.55 18.86
C CYS A 136 -0.35 -3.42 18.84
N LEU A 137 -1.47 -3.67 18.19
CA LEU A 137 -2.62 -2.78 18.16
C LEU A 137 -3.16 -2.51 19.57
N ARG A 138 -3.37 -3.54 20.39
CA ARG A 138 -3.76 -3.39 21.80
C ARG A 138 -2.78 -2.52 22.58
N ILE A 139 -1.47 -2.71 22.41
CA ILE A 139 -0.46 -1.88 23.09
C ILE A 139 -0.64 -0.39 22.76
N PHE A 140 -0.88 -0.02 21.50
CA PHE A 140 -1.11 1.38 21.16
C PHE A 140 -2.42 1.90 21.75
N PHE A 141 -3.51 1.15 21.67
CA PHE A 141 -4.79 1.62 22.19
C PHE A 141 -4.88 1.60 23.72
N ASP A 142 -4.17 0.72 24.40
CA ASP A 142 -4.22 0.61 25.87
C ASP A 142 -3.21 1.55 26.54
N LYS A 143 -2.02 1.72 25.96
CA LYS A 143 -0.95 2.56 26.56
C LYS A 143 -0.95 4.00 26.06
N PHE A 144 -1.24 4.19 24.77
CA PHE A 144 -1.20 5.50 24.14
C PHE A 144 -2.61 6.06 23.91
N ASP A 145 -3.59 5.21 23.58
CA ASP A 145 -5.00 5.57 23.29
C ASP A 145 -5.08 6.75 22.29
N PRO A 146 -4.73 6.52 21.00
CA PRO A 146 -4.64 7.59 20.03
C PRO A 146 -5.99 8.26 19.77
N ASP A 147 -6.00 9.59 19.73
CA ASP A 147 -7.15 10.38 19.26
C ASP A 147 -7.31 10.26 17.74
N TYR A 148 -6.17 10.24 17.03
CA TYR A 148 -6.10 10.11 15.57
C TYR A 148 -4.93 9.23 15.16
N ILE A 149 -5.10 8.54 14.03
CA ILE A 149 -4.04 7.79 13.37
C ILE A 149 -3.78 8.41 12.01
N ILE A 150 -2.52 8.64 11.65
CA ILE A 150 -2.12 9.15 10.33
C ILE A 150 -1.33 8.08 9.59
N SER A 151 -1.75 7.75 8.38
CA SER A 151 -1.08 6.81 7.51
C SER A 151 -0.81 7.38 6.12
N PRO A 152 0.29 6.99 5.46
CA PRO A 152 0.50 7.28 4.05
C PRO A 152 -0.60 6.76 3.11
N ASN A 153 -1.11 5.56 3.38
CA ASN A 153 -2.09 4.82 2.56
C ASN A 153 -2.60 3.58 3.32
N PHE A 154 -3.49 2.82 2.69
CA PHE A 154 -4.01 1.54 3.19
C PHE A 154 -3.60 0.39 2.25
N VAL A 155 -2.48 -0.28 2.53
CA VAL A 155 -1.87 -1.24 1.57
C VAL A 155 -1.52 -2.61 2.14
N SER A 156 -1.73 -2.84 3.43
CA SER A 156 -1.40 -4.11 4.07
C SER A 156 -2.14 -4.30 5.38
N LEU A 157 -2.15 -5.54 5.89
CA LEU A 157 -2.87 -5.95 7.09
C LEU A 157 -2.70 -5.01 8.31
N PRO A 158 -1.49 -4.52 8.69
CA PRO A 158 -1.37 -3.54 9.78
C PRO A 158 -2.22 -2.29 9.59
N HIS A 159 -2.31 -1.77 8.36
CA HIS A 159 -3.12 -0.59 8.09
C HIS A 159 -4.61 -0.88 8.27
N ILE A 160 -5.06 -2.05 7.81
CA ILE A 160 -6.47 -2.43 7.80
C ILE A 160 -6.95 -2.79 9.21
N MET A 161 -6.18 -3.57 9.97
CA MET A 161 -6.53 -3.92 11.35
C MET A 161 -6.62 -2.67 12.24
N PHE A 162 -5.69 -1.71 12.10
CA PHE A 162 -5.76 -0.47 12.86
C PHE A 162 -6.93 0.41 12.43
N ASN A 163 -7.26 0.48 11.14
CA ASN A 163 -8.42 1.25 10.68
C ASN A 163 -9.73 0.67 11.21
N LEU A 164 -9.95 -0.64 11.07
CA LEU A 164 -11.14 -1.33 11.58
C LEU A 164 -11.29 -1.17 13.10
N TYR A 165 -10.21 -1.38 13.85
CA TYR A 165 -10.25 -1.23 15.31
C TYR A 165 -10.41 0.23 15.75
N ALA A 166 -9.81 1.17 15.04
CA ALA A 166 -10.01 2.59 15.31
C ALA A 166 -11.49 2.98 15.14
N GLU A 167 -12.13 2.52 14.05
CA GLU A 167 -13.55 2.76 13.78
C GLU A 167 -14.45 2.18 14.87
N ASP A 168 -14.20 0.94 15.31
CA ASP A 168 -14.92 0.33 16.45
C ASP A 168 -14.82 1.18 17.73
N LYS A 169 -13.68 1.86 17.93
CA LYS A 169 -13.44 2.77 19.07
C LYS A 169 -13.86 4.22 18.80
N GLY A 170 -14.52 4.52 17.69
CA GLY A 170 -14.91 5.89 17.32
C GLY A 170 -13.73 6.83 17.07
N ARG A 171 -12.55 6.29 16.76
CA ARG A 171 -11.33 7.02 16.39
C ARG A 171 -11.19 7.06 14.87
N LYS A 172 -10.53 8.09 14.36
CA LYS A 172 -10.32 8.26 12.91
C LYS A 172 -8.88 7.90 12.52
N MET A 173 -8.74 7.07 11.50
CA MET A 173 -7.48 6.85 10.81
C MET A 173 -7.51 7.57 9.47
N ILE A 174 -6.60 8.52 9.25
CA ILE A 174 -6.57 9.37 8.07
C ILE A 174 -5.44 8.91 7.15
N ALA A 175 -5.76 8.66 5.89
CA ALA A 175 -4.76 8.37 4.86
C ALA A 175 -4.98 9.17 3.58
N VAL A 176 -4.01 9.07 2.66
CA VAL A 176 -4.03 9.77 1.38
C VAL A 176 -4.25 8.78 0.24
N THR A 177 -5.19 9.08 -0.65
CA THR A 177 -5.42 8.33 -1.90
C THR A 177 -5.31 9.25 -3.13
N ASP A 178 -5.00 8.65 -4.28
CA ASP A 178 -4.70 9.34 -5.55
C ASP A 178 -5.97 9.53 -6.38
N CYS A 179 -6.32 10.79 -6.69
CA CYS A 179 -7.51 11.12 -7.46
C CYS A 179 -7.28 11.26 -8.98
N LYS A 180 -6.07 10.95 -9.47
CA LYS A 180 -5.64 11.09 -10.87
C LYS A 180 -5.65 12.53 -11.41
N VAL A 181 -5.95 13.52 -10.57
CA VAL A 181 -5.77 14.94 -10.91
C VAL A 181 -4.43 15.41 -10.37
N LYS A 182 -3.59 15.92 -11.28
CA LYS A 182 -2.22 16.34 -10.99
C LYS A 182 -2.16 17.31 -9.80
N GLY A 183 -1.35 17.00 -8.80
CA GLY A 183 -1.13 17.82 -7.60
C GLY A 183 -2.31 17.85 -6.62
N ILE A 184 -3.32 17.01 -6.82
CA ILE A 184 -4.50 16.91 -5.93
C ILE A 184 -4.57 15.50 -5.37
N TYR A 185 -4.84 15.40 -4.07
CA TYR A 185 -4.98 14.15 -3.35
C TYR A 185 -6.26 14.17 -2.52
N ILE A 186 -6.78 12.99 -2.21
CA ILE A 186 -7.96 12.81 -1.37
C ILE A 186 -7.50 12.33 0.01
N LEU A 187 -8.08 12.92 1.05
CA LEU A 187 -8.01 12.37 2.41
C LEU A 187 -9.18 11.41 2.59
N THR A 188 -8.86 10.18 2.95
CA THR A 188 -9.81 9.10 3.22
C THR A 188 -9.70 8.68 4.68
N ASN A 189 -10.82 8.25 5.26
CA ASN A 189 -10.85 7.66 6.60
C ASN A 189 -10.97 6.12 6.56
N GLY A 190 -11.47 5.54 5.47
CA GLY A 190 -11.67 4.11 5.32
C GLY A 190 -10.63 3.43 4.45
N PHE A 191 -10.23 2.21 4.82
CA PHE A 191 -9.24 1.43 4.06
C PHE A 191 -9.71 1.01 2.66
N LYS A 192 -11.02 1.02 2.42
CA LYS A 192 -11.64 0.76 1.13
C LYS A 192 -11.81 2.01 0.26
N ASP A 193 -11.34 3.17 0.72
CA ASP A 193 -11.61 4.46 0.08
C ASP A 193 -13.13 4.66 -0.11
N ASP A 194 -13.92 4.51 0.97
CA ASP A 194 -15.38 4.56 0.93
C ASP A 194 -15.99 5.69 1.77
N HIS A 195 -15.24 6.32 2.68
CA HIS A 195 -15.73 7.43 3.49
C HIS A 195 -14.64 8.42 3.94
N GLY A 196 -15.08 9.60 4.37
CA GLY A 196 -14.23 10.70 4.82
C GLY A 196 -14.64 12.06 4.22
N PRO A 197 -13.86 13.13 4.48
CA PRO A 197 -14.25 14.49 4.13
C PRO A 197 -14.53 14.72 2.65
N PHE A 198 -13.86 13.98 1.77
CA PHE A 198 -14.12 14.06 0.32
C PHE A 198 -15.51 13.53 -0.04
N TYR A 199 -15.89 12.37 0.49
CA TYR A 199 -17.18 11.71 0.21
C TYR A 199 -18.34 12.53 0.77
N GLU A 200 -18.22 12.98 2.03
CA GLU A 200 -19.17 13.90 2.66
C GLU A 200 -19.39 15.16 1.81
N ARG A 201 -18.29 15.70 1.23
CA ARG A 201 -18.36 16.88 0.37
C ARG A 201 -19.02 16.58 -0.97
N VAL A 202 -18.76 15.42 -1.57
CA VAL A 202 -19.42 14.97 -2.81
C VAL A 202 -20.91 14.81 -2.59
N ASP A 203 -21.32 14.17 -1.50
CA ASP A 203 -22.74 13.98 -1.16
C ASP A 203 -23.46 15.32 -0.94
N ALA A 204 -22.84 16.24 -0.19
CA ALA A 204 -23.40 17.57 0.03
C ALA A 204 -23.56 18.36 -1.30
N LEU A 205 -22.65 18.19 -2.26
CA LEU A 205 -22.76 18.82 -3.58
C LEU A 205 -23.88 18.18 -4.42
N ASN A 206 -23.96 16.85 -4.44
CA ASN A 206 -24.99 16.10 -5.17
C ASN A 206 -26.40 16.40 -4.64
N ASN A 207 -26.53 16.52 -3.31
CA ASN A 207 -27.78 16.85 -2.62
C ASN A 207 -28.10 18.36 -2.61
N LYS A 208 -27.30 19.18 -3.31
CA LYS A 208 -27.44 20.65 -3.39
C LYS A 208 -27.39 21.37 -2.02
N GLN A 209 -26.85 20.71 -1.00
CA GLN A 209 -26.61 21.28 0.33
C GLN A 209 -25.36 22.16 0.38
N ALA A 210 -24.47 22.02 -0.61
CA ALA A 210 -23.27 22.82 -0.76
C ALA A 210 -23.09 23.35 -2.20
N LYS A 211 -22.28 24.40 -2.34
CA LYS A 211 -21.78 24.90 -3.63
C LYS A 211 -20.25 24.82 -3.67
N SER A 212 -19.70 24.54 -4.85
CA SER A 212 -18.24 24.49 -5.06
C SER A 212 -17.76 25.74 -5.77
N ASN A 213 -16.74 26.40 -5.21
CA ASN A 213 -16.07 27.53 -5.86
C ASN A 213 -15.20 27.09 -7.05
N ASN A 214 -14.96 25.79 -7.20
CA ASN A 214 -14.10 25.22 -8.24
C ASN A 214 -14.86 24.78 -9.50
N ILE A 215 -16.15 25.11 -9.65
CA ILE A 215 -16.97 24.66 -10.80
C ILE A 215 -16.34 25.06 -12.14
N GLN A 216 -15.94 26.32 -12.30
CA GLN A 216 -15.36 26.77 -13.56
C GLN A 216 -14.00 26.12 -13.83
N LYS A 217 -13.17 25.95 -12.79
CA LYS A 217 -11.89 25.26 -12.86
C LYS A 217 -12.08 23.80 -13.31
N ALA A 218 -13.09 23.10 -12.77
CA ALA A 218 -13.41 21.73 -13.16
C ALA A 218 -13.90 21.63 -14.61
N LYS A 219 -14.80 22.54 -15.05
CA LYS A 219 -15.26 22.61 -16.45
C LYS A 219 -14.09 22.82 -17.41
N ASN A 220 -13.19 23.76 -17.12
CA ASN A 220 -12.00 24.01 -17.93
C ASN A 220 -11.08 22.78 -17.96
N TYR A 221 -10.84 22.15 -16.80
CA TYR A 221 -10.01 20.95 -16.72
C TYR A 221 -10.55 19.81 -17.59
N ILE A 222 -11.86 19.54 -17.53
CA ILE A 222 -12.52 18.49 -18.34
C ILE A 222 -12.44 18.83 -19.83
N LYS A 223 -12.69 20.10 -20.21
CA LYS A 223 -12.58 20.56 -21.60
C LYS A 223 -11.17 20.31 -22.14
N GLU A 224 -10.15 20.76 -21.41
CA GLU A 224 -8.75 20.57 -21.79
C GLU A 224 -8.35 19.09 -21.83
N PHE A 225 -8.82 18.27 -20.88
CA PHE A 225 -8.55 16.83 -20.85
C PHE A 225 -9.13 16.10 -22.07
N ARG A 226 -10.34 16.48 -22.50
CA ARG A 226 -10.99 15.91 -23.70
C ARG A 226 -10.31 16.33 -24.99
N GLN A 227 -9.76 17.54 -25.03
CA GLN A 227 -8.99 18.03 -26.18
C GLN A 227 -7.60 17.37 -26.24
N SER A 228 -6.94 17.22 -25.10
CA SER A 228 -5.63 16.58 -24.99
C SER A 228 -5.57 15.82 -23.68
N PHE A 229 -5.31 14.52 -23.77
CA PHE A 229 -5.16 13.66 -22.61
C PHE A 229 -4.10 14.23 -21.65
N LYS A 230 -4.52 14.58 -20.43
CA LYS A 230 -3.57 15.07 -19.42
C LYS A 230 -2.99 13.90 -18.65
N HIS A 231 -1.67 13.89 -18.59
CA HIS A 231 -0.92 12.93 -17.80
C HIS A 231 -1.08 13.20 -16.30
N THR A 232 -1.33 12.13 -15.55
CA THR A 232 -1.27 12.11 -14.08
C THR A 232 0.18 12.28 -13.62
N ASP A 233 0.41 12.64 -12.35
CA ASP A 233 1.76 12.83 -11.79
C ASP A 233 2.70 11.65 -12.05
N LYS A 234 2.19 10.42 -11.99
CA LYS A 234 2.97 9.19 -12.22
C LYS A 234 3.30 8.91 -13.69
N SER A 235 2.54 9.47 -14.63
CA SER A 235 2.69 9.19 -16.07
C SER A 235 3.62 10.15 -16.81
N THR A 236 4.19 11.14 -16.12
CA THR A 236 5.05 12.18 -16.72
C THR A 236 6.47 11.73 -17.08
N GLN A 237 6.84 10.47 -16.87
CA GLN A 237 8.11 9.95 -17.39
C GLN A 237 7.99 9.68 -18.89
N LYS A 238 8.19 10.71 -19.71
CA LYS A 238 8.45 10.51 -21.14
C LYS A 238 9.60 9.50 -21.28
N ALA A 239 9.39 8.47 -22.09
CA ALA A 239 10.43 7.51 -22.44
C ALA A 239 11.49 8.19 -23.31
N GLU A 240 12.32 9.03 -22.72
CA GLU A 240 13.48 9.60 -23.39
C GLU A 240 14.42 8.48 -23.80
N LYS A 241 14.94 8.53 -25.04
CA LYS A 241 15.98 7.61 -25.50
C LYS A 241 17.12 7.64 -24.49
N LYS A 242 17.29 6.54 -23.75
CA LYS A 242 18.35 6.43 -22.73
C LYS A 242 19.70 6.68 -23.39
N LYS A 243 20.41 7.72 -22.93
CA LYS A 243 21.81 8.00 -23.26
C LYS A 243 22.67 6.73 -23.08
N LEU A 244 23.73 6.57 -23.87
CA LEU A 244 24.60 5.39 -23.84
C LEU A 244 25.07 5.03 -22.42
N ILE A 245 25.50 6.04 -21.65
CA ILE A 245 25.92 5.90 -20.25
C ILE A 245 24.82 5.26 -19.39
N LYS A 246 23.55 5.65 -19.58
CA LYS A 246 22.42 5.10 -18.83
C LYS A 246 22.18 3.62 -19.21
N ARG A 247 22.39 3.24 -20.47
CA ARG A 247 22.31 1.83 -20.90
C ARG A 247 23.41 0.99 -20.27
N VAL A 248 24.65 1.48 -20.25
CA VAL A 248 25.77 0.82 -19.59
C VAL A 248 25.50 0.67 -18.10
N LYS A 249 25.07 1.74 -17.43
CA LYS A 249 24.66 1.70 -16.01
C LYS A 249 23.55 0.67 -15.75
N ASP A 250 22.55 0.59 -16.61
CA ASP A 250 21.46 -0.39 -16.48
C ASP A 250 21.99 -1.84 -16.61
N ILE A 251 22.98 -2.08 -17.48
CA ILE A 251 23.62 -3.39 -17.64
C ILE A 251 24.47 -3.76 -16.42
N LEU A 252 25.21 -2.79 -15.86
CA LEU A 252 26.09 -3.00 -14.71
C LEU A 252 25.36 -3.01 -13.37
N ARG A 253 24.13 -2.47 -13.32
CA ARG A 253 23.30 -2.37 -12.11
C ARG A 253 23.16 -3.69 -11.33
N PRO A 254 22.85 -4.86 -11.92
CA PRO A 254 22.78 -6.11 -11.17
C PRO A 254 24.10 -6.45 -10.48
N TYR A 255 25.24 -6.27 -11.12
CA TYR A 255 26.56 -6.54 -10.54
C TYR A 255 26.88 -5.59 -9.38
N TYR A 256 26.56 -4.30 -9.54
CA TYR A 256 26.68 -3.34 -8.44
C TYR A 256 25.76 -3.69 -7.26
N GLN A 257 24.54 -4.17 -7.52
CA GLN A 257 23.63 -4.64 -6.46
C GLN A 257 24.17 -5.89 -5.76
N ILE A 258 24.79 -6.81 -6.49
CA ILE A 258 25.46 -8.00 -5.92
C ILE A 258 26.63 -7.58 -5.04
N PHE A 259 27.48 -6.68 -5.52
CA PHE A 259 28.57 -6.12 -4.72
C PHE A 259 28.05 -5.47 -3.43
N CYS A 260 27.00 -4.64 -3.52
CA CYS A 260 26.35 -4.06 -2.35
C CYS A 260 25.77 -5.12 -1.39
N TRP A 261 25.28 -6.25 -1.91
CA TRP A 261 24.70 -7.32 -1.10
C TRP A 261 25.75 -8.04 -0.22
N TYR A 262 26.99 -8.13 -0.68
CA TYR A 262 28.12 -8.66 0.08
C TYR A 262 28.75 -7.64 1.02
N THR A 263 28.68 -6.35 0.71
CA THR A 263 29.40 -5.29 1.45
C THR A 263 28.55 -4.50 2.43
N LYS A 264 27.23 -4.41 2.24
CA LYS A 264 26.33 -3.59 3.07
C LYS A 264 25.49 -4.43 4.03
N PRO A 265 25.16 -3.90 5.23
CA PRO A 265 24.27 -4.58 6.17
C PRO A 265 22.85 -4.72 5.59
N ARG A 266 22.23 -5.86 5.86
CA ARG A 266 20.90 -6.24 5.35
C ARG A 266 19.81 -5.82 6.33
N LEU A 267 19.68 -4.51 6.53
CA LEU A 267 18.78 -3.97 7.56
C LEU A 267 17.33 -4.44 7.42
N ASN A 268 16.81 -4.53 6.20
CA ASN A 268 15.39 -4.89 5.96
C ASN A 268 15.16 -6.41 5.79
N PHE A 269 16.09 -7.25 6.22
CA PHE A 269 15.86 -8.69 6.27
C PHE A 269 14.92 -9.04 7.42
N VAL A 270 13.91 -9.86 7.12
CA VAL A 270 12.91 -10.34 8.10
C VAL A 270 13.04 -11.86 8.18
N LYS A 271 13.39 -12.35 9.36
CA LYS A 271 13.46 -13.79 9.67
C LYS A 271 12.06 -14.41 9.47
N GLY A 272 11.98 -15.68 9.08
CA GLY A 272 10.70 -16.34 8.78
C GLY A 272 10.13 -16.05 7.38
N ILE A 273 10.29 -14.83 6.85
CA ILE A 273 9.79 -14.48 5.49
C ILE A 273 10.76 -14.89 4.39
N GLY A 274 12.06 -14.70 4.61
CA GLY A 274 13.10 -15.04 3.63
C GLY A 274 13.23 -14.04 2.47
N ILE A 275 13.24 -14.56 1.24
CA ILE A 275 13.54 -13.77 0.03
C ILE A 275 12.33 -12.89 -0.34
N THR A 276 12.57 -11.58 -0.48
CA THR A 276 11.55 -10.60 -0.85
C THR A 276 12.12 -9.58 -1.84
N GLY A 277 11.30 -8.69 -2.39
CA GLY A 277 11.79 -7.57 -3.21
C GLY A 277 12.83 -6.68 -2.51
N ASP A 278 12.76 -6.57 -1.17
CA ASP A 278 13.72 -5.79 -0.37
C ASP A 278 14.96 -6.60 0.04
N PHE A 279 14.88 -7.94 0.00
CA PHE A 279 15.96 -8.86 0.35
C PHE A 279 16.21 -9.87 -0.77
N ARG A 280 17.10 -9.50 -1.70
CA ARG A 280 17.37 -10.26 -2.93
C ARG A 280 18.83 -10.75 -2.93
N PRO A 281 19.09 -12.06 -2.71
CA PRO A 281 20.43 -12.62 -2.86
C PRO A 281 20.88 -12.58 -4.34
N PRO A 282 22.19 -12.75 -4.62
CA PRO A 282 22.75 -12.57 -5.97
C PRO A 282 22.03 -13.34 -7.08
N LYS A 283 21.67 -14.61 -6.83
CA LYS A 283 20.90 -15.43 -7.78
C LYS A 283 19.56 -14.78 -8.15
N ILE A 284 18.88 -14.18 -7.18
CA ILE A 284 17.57 -13.52 -7.36
C ILE A 284 17.74 -12.19 -8.10
N ILE A 285 18.78 -11.42 -7.79
CA ILE A 285 19.11 -10.18 -8.52
C ILE A 285 19.30 -10.47 -10.02
N LEU A 286 20.09 -11.49 -10.36
CA LEU A 286 20.32 -11.88 -11.75
C LEU A 286 19.05 -12.41 -12.40
N ARG A 287 18.32 -13.32 -11.74
CA ARG A 287 17.02 -13.82 -12.22
C ARG A 287 16.10 -12.65 -12.58
N ASP A 288 15.88 -11.72 -11.66
CA ASP A 288 14.97 -10.59 -11.86
C ASP A 288 15.39 -9.73 -13.06
N TYR A 289 16.69 -9.46 -13.18
CA TYR A 289 17.23 -8.68 -14.30
C TYR A 289 16.99 -9.35 -15.66
N PHE A 290 17.30 -10.64 -15.79
CA PHE A 290 17.12 -11.38 -17.05
C PHE A 290 15.64 -11.64 -17.35
N CYS A 291 14.84 -12.00 -16.36
CA CYS A 291 13.40 -12.15 -16.51
C CYS A 291 12.74 -10.83 -16.94
N HIS A 292 13.12 -9.70 -16.32
CA HIS A 292 12.63 -8.39 -16.74
C HIS A 292 12.96 -8.10 -18.20
N LYS A 293 14.21 -8.31 -18.63
CA LYS A 293 14.61 -8.12 -20.03
C LYS A 293 13.82 -9.00 -20.99
N ARG A 294 13.65 -10.29 -20.65
CA ARG A 294 12.89 -11.23 -21.46
C ARG A 294 11.43 -10.80 -21.58
N ASN A 295 10.78 -10.47 -20.46
CA ASN A 295 9.38 -10.08 -20.42
C ASN A 295 9.14 -8.75 -21.17
N THR A 296 10.06 -7.78 -21.03
CA THR A 296 9.99 -6.53 -21.80
C THR A 296 10.15 -6.76 -23.30
N ARG A 297 11.07 -7.65 -23.72
CA ARG A 297 11.21 -8.03 -25.14
C ARG A 297 9.95 -8.71 -25.66
N PHE A 298 9.37 -9.62 -24.88
CA PHE A 298 8.12 -10.29 -25.22
C PHE A 298 6.99 -9.26 -25.39
N MET A 299 6.79 -8.39 -24.41
CA MET A 299 5.75 -7.35 -24.44
C MET A 299 5.89 -6.40 -25.63
N ASN A 300 7.11 -5.96 -25.95
CA ASN A 300 7.35 -5.05 -27.08
C ASN A 300 7.09 -5.69 -28.45
N ASN A 301 7.13 -7.03 -28.53
CA ASN A 301 6.91 -7.79 -29.75
C ASN A 301 5.58 -8.56 -29.71
N TYR A 302 4.74 -8.32 -28.69
CA TYR A 302 3.47 -9.00 -28.56
C TYR A 302 2.50 -8.44 -29.59
N GLU A 303 2.01 -9.29 -30.48
CA GLU A 303 1.02 -8.91 -31.48
C GLU A 303 -0.37 -8.87 -30.82
N TYR A 304 -0.88 -7.66 -30.62
CA TYR A 304 -2.21 -7.44 -30.08
C TYR A 304 -3.27 -7.72 -31.15
N TYR A 305 -4.43 -8.19 -30.71
CA TYR A 305 -5.58 -8.30 -31.59
C TYR A 305 -5.97 -6.91 -32.15
N PRO A 306 -6.15 -6.76 -33.47
CA PRO A 306 -6.44 -5.46 -34.09
C PRO A 306 -7.81 -4.95 -33.63
N ILE A 307 -7.83 -3.72 -33.10
CA ILE A 307 -9.03 -3.10 -32.53
C ILE A 307 -10.12 -2.90 -33.59
N GLU A 308 -9.74 -2.73 -34.86
CA GLU A 308 -10.63 -2.54 -36.00
C GLU A 308 -11.48 -3.78 -36.30
N LYS A 309 -11.01 -4.96 -35.86
CA LYS A 309 -11.77 -6.23 -35.98
C LYS A 309 -12.74 -6.44 -34.83
N LEU A 310 -12.66 -5.65 -33.75
CA LEU A 310 -13.63 -5.70 -32.66
C LEU A 310 -14.91 -4.98 -33.09
N LYS A 311 -16.04 -5.69 -33.05
CA LYS A 311 -17.37 -5.11 -33.32
C LYS A 311 -17.92 -4.47 -32.04
N LYS A 312 -18.95 -5.08 -31.44
CA LYS A 312 -19.41 -4.73 -30.09
C LYS A 312 -18.49 -5.41 -29.11
N PHE A 313 -17.87 -4.62 -28.23
CA PHE A 313 -16.95 -5.17 -27.25
C PHE A 313 -17.11 -4.51 -25.89
N VAL A 314 -16.79 -5.27 -24.85
CA VAL A 314 -16.58 -4.77 -23.50
C VAL A 314 -15.08 -4.79 -23.24
N PHE A 315 -14.55 -3.71 -22.67
CA PHE A 315 -13.13 -3.62 -22.33
C PHE A 315 -12.89 -4.03 -20.88
N PHE A 316 -11.97 -4.97 -20.67
CA PHE A 316 -11.53 -5.41 -19.35
C PHE A 316 -10.03 -5.11 -19.15
N PRO A 317 -9.67 -4.06 -18.42
CA PRO A 317 -8.26 -3.73 -18.16
C PRO A 317 -7.68 -4.66 -17.09
N LEU A 318 -6.68 -5.44 -17.47
CA LEU A 318 -5.88 -6.19 -16.52
C LEU A 318 -5.09 -5.21 -15.65
N GLN A 319 -5.23 -5.40 -14.35
CA GLN A 319 -4.50 -4.67 -13.34
C GLN A 319 -3.22 -5.42 -12.95
N PHE A 320 -2.24 -4.66 -12.50
CA PHE A 320 -0.96 -5.21 -12.08
C PHE A 320 -1.13 -5.98 -10.76
N GLN A 321 -0.34 -7.02 -10.53
CA GLN A 321 -0.32 -7.70 -9.24
C GLN A 321 1.10 -7.98 -8.74
N PRO A 322 1.37 -7.78 -7.43
CA PRO A 322 0.44 -7.33 -6.39
C PRO A 322 0.15 -5.81 -6.46
N GLU A 323 -1.09 -5.40 -6.17
CA GLU A 323 -1.58 -4.01 -6.18
C GLU A 323 -2.74 -3.83 -5.19
N ALA A 324 -2.77 -2.70 -4.47
CA ALA A 324 -3.74 -2.45 -3.41
C ALA A 324 -5.21 -2.51 -3.89
N ASN A 325 -5.51 -2.03 -5.09
CA ASN A 325 -6.88 -2.07 -5.63
C ASN A 325 -7.44 -3.50 -5.72
N ILE A 326 -6.57 -4.48 -5.95
CA ILE A 326 -6.99 -5.88 -6.02
C ILE A 326 -6.80 -6.56 -4.68
N ASP A 327 -5.61 -6.45 -4.10
CA ASP A 327 -5.25 -7.20 -2.91
C ASP A 327 -5.96 -6.67 -1.65
N VAL A 328 -6.34 -5.39 -1.59
CA VAL A 328 -7.02 -4.75 -0.46
C VAL A 328 -8.51 -4.54 -0.73
N VAL A 329 -8.85 -3.86 -1.84
CA VAL A 329 -10.24 -3.43 -2.10
C VAL A 329 -11.09 -4.57 -2.67
N ALA A 330 -10.51 -5.42 -3.51
CA ALA A 330 -11.24 -6.45 -4.26
C ALA A 330 -10.59 -7.86 -4.16
N PRO A 331 -10.32 -8.41 -2.95
CA PRO A 331 -9.49 -9.60 -2.77
C PRO A 331 -10.06 -10.86 -3.44
N TYR A 332 -11.39 -10.97 -3.50
CA TYR A 332 -12.09 -12.08 -4.16
C TYR A 332 -12.00 -12.06 -5.70
N PHE A 333 -11.60 -10.94 -6.28
CA PHE A 333 -11.43 -10.76 -7.73
C PHE A 333 -9.96 -10.82 -8.17
N SER A 334 -9.09 -11.36 -7.31
CA SER A 334 -7.66 -11.46 -7.57
C SER A 334 -7.29 -12.40 -8.71
N ASN A 335 -8.09 -13.43 -9.01
CA ASN A 335 -7.88 -14.25 -10.20
C ASN A 335 -8.51 -13.57 -11.43
N GLN A 336 -7.84 -12.55 -11.96
CA GLN A 336 -8.35 -11.74 -13.08
C GLN A 336 -8.61 -12.53 -14.36
N ILE A 337 -7.92 -13.67 -14.57
CA ILE A 337 -8.17 -14.55 -15.73
C ILE A 337 -9.54 -15.21 -15.58
N GLU A 338 -9.85 -15.72 -14.39
CA GLU A 338 -11.15 -16.30 -14.09
C GLU A 338 -12.25 -15.23 -14.10
N VAL A 339 -11.98 -14.04 -13.54
CA VAL A 339 -12.92 -12.91 -13.62
C VAL A 339 -13.21 -12.55 -15.08
N ALA A 340 -12.18 -12.45 -15.93
CA ALA A 340 -12.38 -12.19 -17.36
C ALA A 340 -13.22 -13.29 -18.02
N ARG A 341 -12.99 -14.56 -17.69
CA ARG A 341 -13.81 -15.68 -18.19
C ARG A 341 -15.28 -15.56 -17.77
N GLN A 342 -15.54 -15.28 -16.49
CA GLN A 342 -16.89 -15.12 -15.96
C GLN A 342 -17.61 -13.91 -16.57
N VAL A 343 -16.88 -12.80 -16.76
CA VAL A 343 -17.40 -11.63 -17.47
C VAL A 343 -17.76 -12.02 -18.90
N ALA A 344 -16.88 -12.68 -19.64
CA ALA A 344 -17.15 -13.11 -21.01
C ALA A 344 -18.38 -14.03 -21.11
N MET A 345 -18.56 -14.96 -20.17
CA MET A 345 -19.74 -15.83 -20.10
C MET A 345 -21.04 -15.09 -19.78
N SER A 346 -20.94 -13.90 -19.18
CA SER A 346 -22.09 -13.08 -18.80
C SER A 346 -22.45 -12.04 -19.86
N LEU A 347 -21.66 -11.92 -20.93
CA LEU A 347 -21.94 -10.99 -22.03
C LEU A 347 -23.02 -11.53 -22.97
N PRO A 348 -23.78 -10.64 -23.63
CA PRO A 348 -24.60 -11.04 -24.77
C PRO A 348 -23.78 -11.75 -25.85
N ASP A 349 -24.43 -12.59 -26.63
CA ASP A 349 -23.82 -13.41 -27.69
C ASP A 349 -23.15 -12.58 -28.81
N ASP A 350 -23.57 -11.33 -28.98
CA ASP A 350 -23.01 -10.41 -29.97
C ASP A 350 -21.86 -9.52 -29.45
N TYR A 351 -21.42 -9.69 -28.20
CA TYR A 351 -20.31 -8.95 -27.60
C TYR A 351 -19.02 -9.78 -27.47
N VAL A 352 -17.89 -9.11 -27.69
CA VAL A 352 -16.55 -9.66 -27.44
C VAL A 352 -15.95 -9.03 -26.18
N LEU A 353 -15.37 -9.83 -25.29
CA LEU A 353 -14.56 -9.29 -24.19
C LEU A 353 -13.13 -9.00 -24.69
N ALA A 354 -12.76 -7.72 -24.76
CA ALA A 354 -11.40 -7.28 -25.08
C ALA A 354 -10.59 -7.09 -23.78
N VAL A 355 -9.62 -7.97 -23.55
CA VAL A 355 -8.78 -7.97 -22.34
C VAL A 355 -7.41 -7.35 -22.67
N LYS A 356 -6.91 -6.42 -21.84
CA LYS A 356 -5.60 -5.80 -22.02
C LYS A 356 -4.84 -5.59 -20.73
#